data_AF-A0A2D5LL77-F1
#
_entry.id   AF-A0A2D5LL77-F1
#
_cell.length_a   1.000
_cell.length_b   1.000
_cell.length_c   1.000
_cell.angle_alpha   90.00
_cell.angle_beta   90.00
_cell.angle_gamma   90.00
#
_symmetry.space_group_name_H-M   'P 1'
#
loop_
_entity.id
_entity.type
_entity.pdbx_description
1 polymer ?
#
loop_
_entity_poly.entity_id
_entity_poly.type
_entity_poly.pdbx_seq_one_letter_code
_entity_poly.pdbx_strand_id
1 'polypeptide(L)' 'MKVLVIGGGGREHALAWKASQSIGVTDVFVAPGNAGTATEAG' A
#
# COMPACT_ATOMS: atom_id res chain seq x y z
N MET A 1 -7.63 -2.11 -10.68
CA MET A 1 -6.22 -2.29 -11.08
C MET A 1 -5.41 -2.66 -9.85
N LYS A 2 -4.46 -3.58 -10.00
CA LYS A 2 -3.55 -3.97 -8.92
C LYS A 2 -2.32 -3.07 -8.92
N VAL A 3 -1.92 -2.61 -7.74
CA VAL A 3 -0.75 -1.71 -7.55
C VAL A 3 0.29 -2.42 -6.69
N LEU A 4 1.57 -2.27 -7.03
CA LEU A 4 2.70 -2.73 -6.21
C LEU A 4 3.57 -1.54 -5.81
N VAL A 5 3.76 -1.35 -4.51
CA VAL A 5 4.66 -0.34 -3.93
C VAL A 5 5.91 -1.04 -3.41
N ILE A 6 7.09 -0.55 -3.81
CA ILE A 6 8.38 -1.13 -3.41
C ILE A 6 9.00 -0.29 -2.29
N GLY A 7 9.28 -0.95 -1.16
CA GLY A 7 9.91 -0.42 0.03
C GLY A 7 9.14 -0.76 1.31
N GLY A 8 9.56 -0.19 2.43
CA GLY A 8 9.03 -0.52 3.75
C GLY A 8 9.08 0.64 4.75
N GLY A 9 9.37 1.86 4.30
CA GLY A 9 9.34 3.04 5.15
C GLY A 9 7.92 3.64 5.26
N GLY A 10 7.79 4.68 6.10
CA GLY A 10 6.52 5.40 6.25
C GLY A 10 6.06 6.09 4.96
N ARG A 11 6.99 6.45 4.06
CA ARG A 11 6.66 7.01 2.74
C ARG A 11 5.91 5.99 1.88
N GLU A 12 6.40 4.76 1.80
CA GLU A 12 5.77 3.72 1.01
C GLU A 12 4.40 3.34 1.58
N HIS A 13 4.29 3.29 2.91
CA HIS A 13 3.01 3.13 3.59
C HIS A 13 2.03 4.24 3.17
N ALA A 14 2.40 5.52 3.30
CA ALA A 14 1.50 6.63 2.94
C ALA A 14 1.07 6.60 1.47
N LEU A 15 1.98 6.21 0.56
CA LEU A 15 1.66 6.03 -0.86
C LEU A 15 0.67 4.87 -1.08
N ALA A 16 0.90 3.73 -0.43
CA ALA A 16 0.02 2.57 -0.50
C ALA A 16 -1.38 2.87 0.05
N TRP A 17 -1.45 3.52 1.22
CA TRP A 17 -2.69 3.98 1.86
C TRP A 17 -3.49 4.93 0.97
N LYS A 18 -2.82 5.85 0.28
CA LYS A 18 -3.55 6.78 -0.60
C LYS A 18 -3.99 6.10 -1.89
N ALA A 19 -3.21 5.15 -2.41
CA ALA A 19 -3.56 4.40 -3.61
C ALA A 19 -4.79 3.50 -3.41
N SER A 20 -4.96 2.88 -2.24
CA SER A 20 -6.11 1.99 -1.97
C SER A 20 -7.47 2.70 -2.01
N GLN A 21 -7.50 4.03 -1.80
CA GLN A 21 -8.74 4.82 -1.83
C GLN A 21 -9.26 5.15 -3.23
N SER A 22 -8.50 4.83 -4.28
CA SER A 22 -8.93 5.10 -5.66
C SER A 22 -9.95 4.07 -6.12
N ILE A 23 -11.09 4.52 -6.68
CA ILE A 23 -12.13 3.64 -7.23
C ILE A 23 -11.61 2.71 -8.34
N GLY A 24 -10.51 3.09 -9.00
CA GLY A 24 -9.87 2.29 -10.04
C GLY A 24 -8.88 1.25 -9.50
N VAL A 25 -8.58 1.25 -8.20
CA VAL A 25 -7.64 0.33 -7.56
C VAL A 25 -8.42 -0.76 -6.83
N THR A 26 -8.03 -2.01 -7.07
CA THR A 26 -8.69 -3.18 -6.46
C THR A 26 -7.83 -3.78 -5.35
N ASP A 27 -6.51 -3.72 -5.50
CA ASP A 27 -5.56 -4.27 -4.54
C ASP A 27 -4.28 -3.43 -4.55
N VAL A 28 -3.70 -3.24 -3.37
CA VAL A 28 -2.39 -2.63 -3.18
C VAL A 28 -1.48 -3.62 -2.45
N PHE A 29 -0.38 -3.99 -3.08
CA PHE A 29 0.67 -4.82 -2.51
C PHE A 29 1.86 -3.96 -2.12
N VAL A 30 2.53 -4.28 -1.03
CA VAL A 30 3.76 -3.60 -0.60
C VAL A 30 4.85 -4.65 -0.37
N ALA A 31 6.04 -4.43 -0.93
CA ALA A 31 7.17 -5.35 -0.80
C ALA A 31 8.49 -4.59 -0.52
N PRO A 32 9.22 -4.90 0.58
CA PRO A 32 8.91 -5.91 1.60
C PRO A 32 7.80 -5.49 2.58
N GLY A 33 7.43 -4.21 2.62
CA GLY A 33 6.43 -3.72 3.58
C GLY A 33 6.98 -3.54 5.00
N ASN A 34 6.09 -3.17 5.92
CA ASN A 34 6.33 -3.02 7.35
C ASN A 34 5.08 -3.43 8.16
N ALA A 35 5.18 -3.36 9.50
CA ALA A 35 4.08 -3.70 10.40
C ALA A 35 2.80 -2.89 10.14
N GLY A 36 2.94 -1.61 9.78
CA GLY A 36 1.80 -0.75 9.44
C GLY A 36 1.06 -1.25 8.21
N THR A 37 1.77 -1.46 7.10
CA THR A 37 1.18 -1.99 5.85
C THR A 37 0.65 -3.43 5.98
N ALA A 38 1.07 -4.18 7.01
CA ALA A 38 0.60 -5.55 7.25
C ALA A 38 -0.74 -5.61 8.01
N THR A 39 -1.05 -4.58 8.81
CA THR A 39 -2.27 -4.52 9.64
C THR A 39 -3.27 -3.48 9.17
N GLU A 40 -2.86 -2.59 8.27
CA GLU A 40 -3.72 -1.55 7.75
C GLU A 40 -4.79 -2.14 6.83
N ALA A 41 -6.06 -1.82 7.13
CA ALA A 41 -7.16 -2.12 6.24
C ALA A 41 -7.09 -1.15 5.04
N GLY A 42 -6.50 -1.65 3.96
CA GLY A 42 -6.60 -1.06 2.62
C GLY A 42 -7.85 -1.53 1.89
#